data_AF-A0ABD4YFT2-F1
#
_entry.id   AF-A0ABD4YFT2-F1
#
_cell.length_a   1.000
_cell.length_b   1.000
_cell.length_c   1.000
_cell.angle_alpha   90.00
_cell.angle_beta   90.00
_cell.angle_gamma   90.00
#
_symmetry.space_group_name_H-M   'P 1'
#
loop_
_entity.id
_entity.type
_entity.pdbx_description
1 polymer ?
#
loop_
_entity_poly.entity_id
_entity_poly.type
_entity_poly.pdbx_seq_one_letter_code
_entity_poly.pdbx_strand_id
1 'polypeptide(L)' 'MDERVSSRDDPRTTGKALTGPLGGLWRYRVGDFRVICEIQDGALRILVVQLGNRREVYR' A
#
# COMPACT_ATOMS: atom_id res chain seq x y z
N MET A 1 -19.67 -11.88 7.71
CA MET A 1 -18.58 -11.10 8.32
C MET A 1 -18.15 -10.10 7.27
N ASP A 2 -18.70 -8.88 7.32
CA ASP A 2 -18.29 -7.78 6.45
C ASP A 2 -17.01 -7.16 7.01
N GLU A 3 -15.92 -7.91 6.92
CA GLU A 3 -14.62 -7.44 7.36
C GLU A 3 -14.07 -6.49 6.28
N ARG A 4 -14.35 -5.20 6.45
CA ARG A 4 -13.84 -4.18 5.54
C ARG A 4 -12.31 -4.20 5.59
N VAL A 5 -11.69 -4.36 4.42
CA VAL A 5 -10.22 -4.27 4.22
C VAL A 5 -9.67 -2.90 4.65
N SER A 6 -10.52 -1.87 4.72
CA SER A 6 -10.21 -0.56 5.30
C SER A 6 -11.39 -0.01 6.11
N SER A 7 -11.14 0.46 7.33
CA SER A 7 -12.11 1.20 8.14
C SER A 7 -12.25 2.68 7.75
N ARG A 8 -11.45 3.14 6.78
CA ARG A 8 -11.36 4.54 6.35
C ARG A 8 -11.62 4.69 4.86
N ASP A 9 -12.26 5.79 4.50
CA ASP A 9 -12.70 6.08 3.12
C ASP A 9 -11.52 6.38 2.18
N ASP A 10 -10.46 7.00 2.71
CA ASP A 10 -9.25 7.31 1.94
C ASP A 10 -8.13 6.30 2.25
N PRO A 11 -7.71 5.47 1.27
CA PRO A 11 -6.63 4.51 1.46
C PRO A 11 -5.31 5.17 1.87
N ARG A 12 -5.08 6.44 1.50
CA ARG A 12 -3.86 7.20 1.85
C ARG A 12 -3.70 7.44 3.36
N THR A 13 -4.76 7.30 4.14
CA THR A 13 -4.74 7.54 5.59
C THR A 13 -4.03 6.45 6.40
N THR A 14 -3.79 5.29 5.80
CA THR A 14 -3.12 4.14 6.46
C THR A 14 -1.77 3.81 5.83
N GLY A 15 -1.49 4.35 4.65
CA GLY A 15 -0.27 4.14 3.89
C GLY A 15 0.73 5.28 4.07
N LYS A 16 1.97 5.05 3.63
CA LYS A 16 2.98 6.09 3.49
C LYS A 16 3.44 6.18 2.04
N ALA A 17 3.37 7.37 1.46
CA ALA A 17 3.95 7.64 0.14
C ALA A 17 5.47 7.39 0.17
N LEU A 18 5.96 6.68 -0.84
CA LEU A 18 7.38 6.48 -1.08
C LEU A 18 7.97 7.70 -1.80
N THR A 19 9.28 7.87 -1.68
CA THR A 19 10.02 9.00 -2.24
C THR A 19 11.14 8.50 -3.16
N GLY A 20 11.75 9.43 -3.91
CA GLY A 20 12.83 9.11 -4.83
C GLY A 20 12.34 8.31 -6.04
N PRO A 21 13.11 7.30 -6.51
CA PRO A 21 12.75 6.50 -7.70
C PRO A 21 11.41 5.76 -7.61
N LEU A 22 10.92 5.53 -6.38
CA LEU A 22 9.62 4.88 -6.13
C LEU A 22 8.51 5.91 -5.82
N GLY A 23 8.76 7.19 -6.14
CA GLY A 23 7.76 8.24 -6.01
C GLY A 23 6.49 7.90 -6.79
N GLY A 24 5.33 8.14 -6.17
CA GLY A 24 4.01 7.74 -6.69
C GLY A 24 3.50 6.41 -6.15
N LEU A 25 4.38 5.57 -5.59
CA LEU A 25 3.98 4.35 -4.89
C LEU A 25 3.71 4.60 -3.41
N TRP A 26 2.91 3.71 -2.83
CA TRP A 26 2.44 3.74 -1.46
C TRP A 26 2.82 2.45 -0.76
N ARG A 27 3.25 2.57 0.50
CA ARG A 27 3.58 1.43 1.36
C ARG A 27 2.57 1.30 2.49
N TYR A 28 1.93 0.14 2.58
CA TYR A 28 1.11 -0.26 3.72
C TYR A 28 1.85 -1.24 4.63
N ARG A 29 1.54 -1.19 5.92
CA ARG A 29 1.98 -2.18 6.90
C ARG A 29 0.78 -3.04 7.31
N VAL A 30 0.86 -4.33 7.04
CA VAL A 30 -0.16 -5.31 7.43
C VAL A 30 0.54 -6.36 8.30
N GLY A 31 0.45 -6.19 9.62
CA GLY A 31 1.25 -6.96 10.57
C GLY A 31 2.76 -6.85 10.29
N ASP A 32 3.36 -7.98 9.94
CA ASP A 32 4.79 -8.11 9.61
C ASP A 32 5.10 -7.89 8.12
N PHE A 33 4.08 -7.85 7.27
CA PHE A 33 4.24 -7.64 5.84
C PHE A 33 4.24 -6.15 5.47
N ARG A 34 4.93 -5.84 4.38
CA ARG A 34 4.86 -4.56 3.69
C ARG A 34 4.27 -4.80 2.31
N VAL A 35 3.26 -4.00 1.99
CA VAL A 35 2.62 -4.00 0.68
C VAL A 35 3.03 -2.71 -0.01
N ILE A 36 3.69 -2.81 -1.16
CA ILE A 36 3.90 -1.66 -2.04
C ILE A 36 2.81 -1.70 -3.10
N CYS A 37 2.21 -0.56 -3.36
CA CYS A 37 1.10 -0.43 -4.28
C CYS A 37 1.11 0.93 -4.99
N GLU A 38 0.33 1.01 -6.04
CA GLU A 38 -0.02 2.23 -6.73
C GLU A 38 -1.50 2.54 -6.45
N ILE A 39 -1.82 3.78 -6.11
CA ILE A 39 -3.21 4.25 -5.99
C ILE A 39 -3.54 4.97 -7.29
N GLN A 40 -4.50 4.41 -8.05
CA GLN A 40 -4.93 4.92 -9.34
C GLN A 40 -6.31 5.57 -9.18
N ASP A 41 -6.36 6.84 -8.80
CA ASP A 41 -7.63 7.54 -8.49
C ASP A 41 -8.58 7.57 -9.69
N GLY A 42 -8.05 7.77 -10.90
CA GLY A 42 -8.85 7.83 -12.12
C GLY A 42 -9.58 6.52 -12.45
N ALA A 43 -9.16 5.40 -11.85
CA ALA A 43 -9.78 4.09 -12.00
C ALA A 43 -10.38 3.56 -10.68
N LEU A 44 -10.39 4.36 -9.60
CA LEU A 44 -10.78 3.96 -8.25
C LEU A 44 -10.17 2.62 -7.82
N ARG A 45 -8.86 2.44 -8.08
CA ARG A 45 -8.16 1.17 -7.91
C ARG A 45 -6.90 1.31 -7.08
N ILE A 46 -6.59 0.28 -6.29
CA ILE A 46 -5.29 0.09 -5.65
C ILE A 46 -4.63 -1.14 -6.27
N LEU A 47 -3.51 -0.94 -6.95
CA LEU A 47 -2.74 -2.01 -7.59
C LEU A 47 -1.58 -2.40 -6.68
N VAL A 48 -1.57 -3.62 -6.16
CA VAL A 48 -0.43 -4.15 -5.41
C VAL A 48 0.69 -4.51 -6.40
N VAL A 49 1.85 -3.89 -6.25
CA VAL A 49 3.02 -4.12 -7.12
C VAL A 49 4.05 -5.04 -6.46
N GLN A 50 4.12 -5.05 -5.13
CA GLN A 50 5.03 -5.93 -4.39
C GLN A 50 4.47 -6.24 -3.00
N LEU A 51 4.66 -7.48 -2.56
CA LEU A 51 4.36 -7.94 -1.22
C LEU A 51 5.60 -8.63 -0.66
N GLY A 52 5.93 -8.39 0.60
CA GLY A 52 6.98 -9.15 1.26
C GLY A 52 7.06 -8.88 2.75
N ASN A 53 7.81 -9.72 3.45
CA ASN A 53 8.16 -9.45 4.85
C ASN A 53 9.16 -8.28 4.93
N ARG A 54 9.40 -7.72 6.13
CA ARG A 54 10.34 -6.62 6.36
C ARG A 54 11.72 -6.84 5.74
N ARG A 55 12.18 -8.10 5.62
CA ARG A 55 13.49 -8.46 5.02
C ARG A 55 13.48 -8.55 3.48
N GLU A 56 12.32 -8.68 2.86
CA GLU A 56 12.19 -8.89 1.41
C GLU A 56 11.90 -7.59 0.66
N VAL A 57 11.19 -6.66 1.30
CA VAL A 57 10.76 -5.40 0.65
C VAL A 57 11.87 -4.34 0.59
N TYR A 58 12.92 -4.47 1.40
CA TYR A 58 14.08 -3.55 1.38
C TYR A 58 15.31 -4.13 0.66
N ARG A 59 15.16 -5.26 -0.03
CA ARG A 59 16.24 -5.85 -0.82
C ARG A 59 16.20 -5.36 -2.26
#